data_AF-A0A818TKS8-F1
#
_entry.id   AF-A0A818TKS8-F1
#
_cell.length_a   1.000
_cell.length_b   1.000
_cell.length_c   1.000
_cell.angle_alpha   90.00
_cell.angle_beta   90.00
_cell.angle_gamma   90.00
#
_symmetry.space_group_name_H-M   'P 1'
#
loop_
_entity.id
_entity.type
_entity.pdbx_description
1 polymer ?
#
loop_
_entity_poly.entity_id
_entity_poly.type
_entity_poly.pdbx_seq_one_letter_code
_entity_poly.pdbx_strand_id
1 'polypeptide(L)'
;MKSDILKLFRAAIGAVDPYICVKNHLAFNNNHLNDGKNGLYIEDNYVALNHNLYVAAFGKAALGMCRAVNELCHEHIIKGIASVPVGAIEQAKRNDFDLSIYILISIDLCSK
;
A
#
# COMPACT_ATOMS: atom_id res chain seq x y z
N MET A 1 -21.22 -7.67 -26.49
CA MET A 1 -20.44 -8.90 -26.21
C MET A 1 -18.93 -8.64 -26.05
N LYS A 2 -18.17 -8.18 -27.07
CA LYS A 2 -16.73 -7.88 -26.88
C LYS A 2 -16.46 -6.82 -25.80
N SER A 3 -17.30 -5.80 -25.72
CA SER A 3 -17.26 -4.77 -24.68
C SER A 3 -17.41 -5.33 -23.27
N ASP A 4 -18.27 -6.33 -23.11
CA ASP A 4 -18.67 -6.85 -21.80
C ASP A 4 -17.58 -7.78 -21.26
N ILE A 5 -16.94 -8.55 -22.15
CA ILE A 5 -15.76 -9.37 -21.83
C ILE A 5 -14.59 -8.47 -21.41
N LEU A 6 -14.33 -7.38 -22.13
CA LEU A 6 -13.26 -6.44 -21.77
C LEU A 6 -13.53 -5.75 -20.43
N LYS A 7 -14.79 -5.42 -20.12
CA LYS A 7 -15.18 -4.89 -18.81
C LYS A 7 -14.92 -5.92 -17.71
N LEU A 8 -15.34 -7.17 -17.91
CA LEU A 8 -15.12 -8.24 -16.94
C LEU A 8 -13.62 -8.49 -16.70
N PHE A 9 -12.83 -8.54 -17.78
CA PHE A 9 -11.38 -8.71 -17.67
C PHE A 9 -10.72 -7.57 -16.89
N ARG A 10 -11.06 -6.32 -17.20
CA ARG A 10 -10.54 -5.15 -16.47
C ARG A 10 -10.97 -5.14 -15.01
N ALA A 11 -12.21 -5.53 -14.73
CA ALA A 11 -12.69 -5.68 -13.35
C ALA A 11 -11.90 -6.76 -12.60
N ALA A 12 -11.61 -7.89 -13.24
CA ALA A 12 -10.79 -8.95 -12.65
C ALA A 12 -9.36 -8.48 -12.34
N ILE A 13 -8.72 -7.74 -13.26
CA ILE A 13 -7.40 -7.15 -13.02
C ILE A 13 -7.45 -6.11 -11.89
N GLY A 14 -8.46 -5.24 -11.88
CA GLY A 14 -8.62 -4.23 -10.83
C GLY A 14 -8.87 -4.83 -9.45
N ALA A 15 -9.58 -5.96 -9.38
CA ALA A 15 -9.86 -6.65 -8.13
C ALA A 15 -8.61 -7.26 -7.47
N VAL A 16 -7.54 -7.51 -8.24
CA VAL A 16 -6.26 -8.04 -7.74
C VAL A 16 -5.12 -7.02 -7.79
N ASP A 17 -5.43 -5.76 -8.14
CA ASP A 17 -4.45 -4.70 -8.12
C ASP A 17 -3.96 -4.47 -6.68
N PRO A 18 -2.65 -4.56 -6.40
CA PRO A 18 -2.14 -4.48 -5.02
C PRO A 18 -2.50 -3.19 -4.30
N TYR A 19 -2.57 -2.07 -5.03
CA TYR A 19 -2.91 -0.77 -4.46
C TYR A 19 -4.40 -0.72 -4.09
N ILE A 20 -5.27 -1.22 -4.98
CA ILE A 20 -6.72 -1.32 -4.70
C ILE A 20 -7.01 -2.30 -3.56
N CYS A 21 -6.35 -3.46 -3.56
CA CYS A 21 -6.50 -4.47 -2.49
C CYS A 21 -6.24 -3.88 -1.11
N VAL A 22 -5.15 -3.14 -0.94
CA VAL A 22 -4.81 -2.49 0.34
C VAL A 22 -5.88 -1.47 0.72
N LYS A 23 -6.31 -0.61 -0.21
CA LYS A 23 -7.36 0.40 0.06
C LYS A 23 -8.72 -0.21 0.43
N ASN A 24 -9.02 -1.40 -0.07
CA ASN A 24 -10.29 -2.07 0.24
C ASN A 24 -10.28 -2.75 1.62
N HIS A 25 -9.11 -3.16 2.13
CA HIS A 25 -9.00 -3.86 3.42
C HIS A 25 -8.57 -2.94 4.57
N LEU A 26 -8.06 -1.75 4.23
CA LEU A 26 -7.67 -0.72 5.18
C LEU A 26 -8.66 0.45 5.12
N ALA A 27 -9.44 0.63 6.19
CA ALA A 27 -10.34 1.78 6.32
C ALA A 27 -9.79 2.75 7.36
N PHE A 28 -9.34 3.91 6.90
CA PHE A 28 -8.85 4.98 7.76
C PHE A 28 -10.02 5.79 8.32
N ASN A 29 -10.11 5.87 9.64
CA ASN A 29 -11.14 6.61 10.33
C ASN A 29 -10.56 7.92 10.89
N ASN A 30 -10.94 9.03 10.25
CA ASN A 30 -10.63 10.40 10.67
C ASN A 30 -11.73 11.03 11.53
N ASN A 31 -12.62 10.24 12.13
CA ASN A 31 -13.65 10.81 13.01
C ASN A 31 -13.06 11.29 14.33
N HIS A 32 -12.78 12.59 14.39
CA HIS A 32 -12.64 13.33 15.63
C HIS A 32 -13.89 13.28 16.53
N LEU A 33 -15.02 12.76 16.04
CA LEU A 33 -16.33 12.86 16.67
C LEU A 33 -16.62 11.82 17.77
N ASN A 34 -15.92 10.68 17.84
CA ASN A 34 -16.28 9.60 18.80
C ASN A 34 -15.22 9.23 19.84
N ASP A 35 -13.97 9.68 19.74
CA ASP A 35 -13.00 9.62 20.86
C ASP A 35 -11.75 10.51 20.62
N GLY A 36 -11.80 11.40 19.61
CA GLY A 36 -10.69 12.28 19.23
C GLY A 36 -9.44 11.60 18.64
N LYS A 37 -9.45 10.27 18.43
CA LYS A 37 -8.28 9.49 18.00
C LYS A 37 -8.42 9.02 16.55
N ASN A 38 -7.40 9.28 15.73
CA ASN A 38 -7.26 8.67 14.42
C ASN A 38 -7.06 7.16 14.58
N GLY A 39 -7.59 6.37 13.67
CA GLY A 39 -7.39 4.93 13.72
C GLY A 39 -7.62 4.22 12.40
N LEU A 40 -7.11 3.01 12.33
CA LEU A 40 -7.12 2.15 11.17
C LEU A 40 -7.96 0.91 11.48
N TYR A 41 -8.99 0.69 10.67
CA TYR A 41 -9.67 -0.59 10.63
C TYR A 41 -8.95 -1.50 9.64
N ILE A 42 -8.59 -2.68 10.11
CA ILE A 42 -8.04 -3.79 9.33
C ILE A 42 -9.07 -4.91 9.44
N GLU A 43 -9.94 -5.01 8.43
CA GLU A 43 -11.13 -5.85 8.50
C GLU A 43 -11.96 -5.51 9.76
N ASP A 44 -12.15 -6.48 10.66
CA ASP A 44 -12.93 -6.31 11.90
C ASP A 44 -12.10 -5.76 13.08
N ASN A 45 -10.80 -5.50 12.88
CA ASN A 45 -9.90 -5.06 13.94
C ASN A 45 -9.64 -3.55 13.86
N TYR A 46 -9.71 -2.86 14.99
CA TYR A 46 -9.37 -1.45 15.10
C TYR A 46 -8.01 -1.24 15.77
N VAL A 47 -7.17 -0.42 15.15
CA VAL A 47 -5.88 0.01 15.68
C VAL A 47 -5.85 1.53 15.79
N ALA A 48 -5.62 2.05 16.99
CA ALA A 48 -5.45 3.48 17.19
C ALA A 48 -4.10 3.95 16.60
N LEU A 49 -4.17 4.98 15.77
CA LEU A 49 -3.01 5.59 15.12
C LEU A 49 -2.59 6.85 15.87
N ASN A 50 -1.34 6.85 16.33
CA ASN A 50 -0.73 7.95 17.07
C ASN A 50 0.77 7.99 16.77
N HIS A 51 1.12 8.19 15.49
CA HIS A 51 2.51 8.22 15.04
C HIS A 51 3.31 7.01 15.53
N ASN A 52 2.72 5.82 15.34
CA ASN A 52 3.15 4.54 15.88
C ASN A 52 3.14 3.42 14.83
N LEU A 53 3.01 3.76 13.53
CA LEU A 53 2.93 2.79 12.45
C LEU A 53 4.32 2.52 11.85
N TYR A 54 4.68 1.25 11.77
CA TYR A 54 5.86 0.78 11.04
C TYR A 54 5.41 -0.08 9.87
N VAL A 55 6.04 0.11 8.71
CA VAL A 55 5.68 -0.63 7.49
C VAL A 55 6.82 -1.56 7.09
N ALA A 56 6.51 -2.82 6.88
CA ALA A 56 7.45 -3.80 6.32
C ALA A 56 6.79 -4.47 5.11
N ALA A 57 7.42 -4.33 3.95
CA ALA A 57 6.86 -4.84 2.69
C ALA A 57 7.90 -5.64 1.90
N PHE A 58 7.47 -6.74 1.30
CA PHE A 58 8.36 -7.65 0.58
C PHE A 58 7.71 -8.14 -0.71
N GLY A 59 8.52 -8.24 -1.77
CA GLY A 59 8.12 -8.86 -3.02
C GLY A 59 7.80 -7.88 -4.15
N LYS A 60 7.34 -8.44 -5.28
CA LYS A 60 7.16 -7.71 -6.55
C LYS A 60 6.16 -6.56 -6.46
N ALA A 61 5.09 -6.76 -5.70
CA ALA A 61 4.01 -5.79 -5.53
C ALA A 61 4.22 -4.84 -4.35
N ALA A 62 5.32 -4.99 -3.59
CA ALA A 62 5.52 -4.28 -2.32
C ALA A 62 5.43 -2.75 -2.49
N LEU A 63 6.03 -2.16 -3.52
CA LEU A 63 5.95 -0.70 -3.72
C LEU A 63 4.52 -0.21 -4.00
N GLY A 64 3.72 -0.98 -4.74
CA GLY A 64 2.32 -0.66 -4.99
C GLY A 64 1.48 -0.69 -3.70
N MET A 65 1.74 -1.67 -2.83
CA MET A 65 1.10 -1.74 -1.51
C MET A 65 1.57 -0.61 -0.58
N CYS A 66 2.88 -0.33 -0.52
CA CYS A 66 3.43 0.78 0.27
C CYS A 66 2.83 2.13 -0.13
N ARG A 67 2.62 2.36 -1.43
CA ARG A 67 1.96 3.58 -1.90
C ARG A 67 0.55 3.71 -1.34
N ALA A 68 -0.24 2.65 -1.36
CA ALA A 68 -1.60 2.69 -0.79
C ALA A 68 -1.56 3.00 0.71
N VAL A 69 -0.64 2.38 1.46
CA VAL A 69 -0.47 2.65 2.90
C VAL A 69 -0.02 4.09 3.15
N ASN A 70 0.91 4.63 2.34
CA ASN A 70 1.34 6.02 2.44
C ASN A 70 0.17 6.97 2.24
N GLU A 71 -0.60 6.80 1.15
CA GLU A 71 -1.73 7.69 0.89
C GLU A 71 -2.80 7.66 1.99
N LEU A 72 -2.96 6.54 2.70
CA LEU A 72 -3.94 6.40 3.77
C LEU A 72 -3.43 6.89 5.14
N CYS A 73 -2.15 6.69 5.45
CA CYS A 73 -1.65 6.75 6.83
C CYS A 73 -0.32 7.51 6.97
N HIS A 74 0.09 8.30 5.97
CA HIS A 74 1.41 8.97 5.92
C HIS A 74 1.83 9.60 7.25
N GLU A 75 0.96 10.40 7.88
CA GLU A 75 1.25 11.15 9.11
C GLU A 75 1.57 10.27 10.33
N HIS A 76 1.14 9.00 10.28
CA HIS A 76 1.29 8.06 11.38
C HIS A 76 2.45 7.07 11.18
N ILE A 77 3.06 7.04 9.99
CA ILE A 77 4.18 6.15 9.68
C ILE A 77 5.47 6.76 10.25
N ILE A 78 6.11 6.02 11.17
CA ILE A 78 7.43 6.39 11.70
C ILE A 78 8.51 6.02 10.69
N LYS A 79 8.45 4.79 10.17
CA LYS A 79 9.48 4.24 9.28
C LYS A 79 8.97 3.04 8.49
N GLY A 80 9.44 2.94 7.26
CA GLY A 80 9.18 1.80 6.39
C GLY A 80 10.47 1.03 6.03
N ILE A 81 10.32 -0.26 5.72
CA ILE A 81 11.30 -1.05 4.99
C ILE A 81 10.59 -1.76 3.84
N ALA A 82 11.17 -1.71 2.64
CA ALA A 82 10.63 -2.45 1.50
C ALA A 82 11.73 -3.21 0.76
N SER A 83 11.53 -4.51 0.58
CA SER A 83 12.39 -5.38 -0.20
C SER A 83 11.73 -5.70 -1.54
N VAL A 84 12.35 -5.27 -2.64
CA VAL A 84 11.73 -5.23 -3.96
C VAL A 84 12.68 -5.74 -5.04
N PRO A 85 12.17 -6.23 -6.19
CA PRO A 85 13.02 -6.65 -7.29
C PRO A 85 13.92 -5.51 -7.78
N VAL A 86 15.10 -5.87 -8.29
CA VAL A 86 15.96 -4.94 -9.03
C VAL A 86 15.14 -4.23 -10.13
N GLY A 87 15.29 -2.90 -10.20
CA GLY A 87 14.58 -2.05 -11.16
C GLY A 87 13.19 -1.58 -10.71
N ALA A 88 12.60 -2.15 -9.65
CA ALA A 88 11.30 -1.71 -9.15
C ALA A 88 11.34 -0.28 -8.56
N ILE A 89 12.42 0.06 -7.84
CA ILE A 89 12.61 1.40 -7.24
C ILE A 89 12.67 2.47 -8.34
N GLU A 90 13.42 2.22 -9.41
CA GLU A 90 13.54 3.18 -10.52
C GLU A 90 12.23 3.38 -11.26
N GLN A 91 11.43 2.32 -11.41
CA GLN A 91 10.06 2.43 -11.93
C GLN A 91 9.17 3.25 -11.00
N ALA A 92 9.26 3.06 -9.68
CA ALA A 92 8.46 3.83 -8.73
C ALA A 92 8.83 5.32 -8.74
N LYS A 93 10.12 5.67 -8.83
CA LYS A 93 10.59 7.05 -8.98
C LYS A 93 10.06 7.72 -10.24
N ARG A 94 10.02 7.01 -11.37
CA ARG A 94 9.43 7.53 -12.62
C ARG A 94 7.94 7.82 -12.51
N ASN A 95 7.23 7.14 -11.59
CA ASN A 95 5.83 7.35 -11.31
C ASN A 95 5.60 8.31 -10.12
N ASP A 96 6.65 9.02 -9.67
CA ASP A 96 6.61 10.01 -8.59
C ASP A 96 6.07 9.48 -7.26
N PHE A 97 6.43 8.24 -6.90
CA PHE A 97 6.05 7.67 -5.61
C PHE A 97 6.95 8.23 -4.51
N ASP A 98 6.35 8.96 -3.57
CA ASP A 98 7.06 9.33 -2.34
C ASP A 98 7.28 8.09 -1.45
N LEU A 99 8.54 7.68 -1.40
CA LEU A 99 9.04 6.56 -0.60
C LEU A 99 10.13 7.01 0.37
N SER A 100 10.23 8.31 0.65
CA SER A 100 11.28 8.91 1.49
C SER A 100 11.35 8.31 2.90
N ILE A 101 10.21 7.90 3.46
CA ILE A 101 10.10 7.28 4.77
C ILE A 101 10.49 5.79 4.79
N TYR A 102 10.81 5.20 3.63
CA TYR A 102 11.18 3.79 3.48
C TYR A 102 12.68 3.61 3.26
N ILE A 103 13.25 2.65 3.97
CA ILE A 103 14.50 2.01 3.55
C ILE A 103 14.16 1.03 2.43
N LEU A 104 14.63 1.32 1.22
CA LEU A 104 14.41 0.47 0.06
C LEU A 104 15.61 -0.44 -0.18
N ILE A 105 15.37 -1.74 -0.26
CA ILE A 105 16.38 -2.76 -0.53
C ILE A 105 16.01 -3.43 -1.84
N SER A 106 16.86 -3.26 -2.85
CA SER A 106 16.74 -4.04 -4.09
C SER A 106 17.35 -5.41 -3.88
N ILE A 107 16.56 -6.44 -4.14
CA ILE A 107 17.00 -7.83 -4.11
C ILE A 107 16.80 -8.46 -5.49
N ASP A 108 17.71 -9.32 -5.87
CA ASP A 108 17.50 -10.16 -7.04
C ASP A 108 16.55 -11.30 -6.68
N LEU A 109 15.28 -11.11 -6.99
CA LEU A 109 14.24 -12.13 -6.80
C LEU A 109 14.29 -13.24 -7.87
N CYS A 110 15.24 -13.18 -8.83
CA CYS A 110 15.46 -14.19 -9.87
C CYS A 110 16.52 -15.25 -9.51
N SER A 111 16.96 -15.35 -8.25
CA SER A 111 17.79 -16.49 -7.83
C SER A 111 16.94 -17.74 -7.61
N LYS A 112 16.56 -18.41 -8.70
CA LYS A 112 16.16 -19.82 -8.74
C LYS A 112 16.78 -20.50 -9.95
#